data_AF-R0HQJ1-F1
#
_entry.id   AF-R0HQJ1-F1
#
_cell.length_a   1.000
_cell.length_b   1.000
_cell.length_c   1.000
_cell.angle_alpha   90.00
_cell.angle_beta   90.00
_cell.angle_gamma   90.00
#
_symmetry.space_group_name_H-M   'P 1'
#
loop_
_entity.id
_entity.type
_entity.pdbx_description
1 polymer ?
#
loop_
_entity_poly.entity_id
_entity_poly.type
_entity_poly.pdbx_seq_one_letter_code
_entity_poly.pdbx_strand_id
1 'polypeptide(L)'
;DLEPKVFKALLHFMYKDSLSGDVEPVTAHSFNLLKLSEIDETLIVKLLAAANKYNLSRLRLLCESHLCKGISISSVSKILALSDRYNATELKSVSLKFAAENLQAVLQTKTYEDLKDDYPNLQSELLQAVAGYDETSSSGEGKSQSVWGQLSDNGETSSRRLRQRTT
;
A
#
# COMPACT_ATOMS: atom_id res chain seq x y z
N ASP A 1 -2.13 -27.34 -3.78
CA ASP A 1 -2.78 -27.76 -2.53
C ASP A 1 -2.45 -26.83 -1.39
N LEU A 2 -3.26 -26.81 -0.32
CA LEU A 2 -2.99 -26.05 0.89
C LEU A 2 -2.21 -26.90 1.89
N GLU A 3 -1.18 -26.34 2.51
CA GLU A 3 -0.48 -26.99 3.62
C GLU A 3 -1.46 -27.23 4.80
N PRO A 4 -1.35 -28.36 5.53
CA PRO A 4 -2.27 -28.69 6.63
C PRO A 4 -2.43 -27.57 7.67
N LYS A 5 -1.35 -26.84 7.99
CA LYS A 5 -1.39 -25.72 8.93
C LYS A 5 -2.22 -24.54 8.41
N VAL A 6 -2.08 -24.20 7.13
CA VAL A 6 -2.84 -23.12 6.48
C VAL A 6 -4.31 -23.51 6.40
N PHE A 7 -4.61 -24.76 6.03
CA PHE A 7 -5.97 -25.27 5.99
C PHE A 7 -6.64 -25.26 7.37
N LYS A 8 -5.93 -25.68 8.42
CA LYS A 8 -6.40 -25.58 9.81
C LYS A 8 -6.70 -24.14 10.21
N ALA A 9 -5.82 -23.19 9.87
CA ALA A 9 -6.02 -21.77 10.17
C ALA A 9 -7.21 -21.17 9.40
N LEU A 10 -7.42 -21.56 8.13
CA LEU A 10 -8.58 -21.18 7.35
C LEU A 10 -9.88 -21.68 7.97
N LEU A 11 -9.94 -22.97 8.36
CA LEU A 11 -11.10 -23.52 9.03
C LEU A 11 -11.36 -22.83 10.37
N HIS A 12 -10.31 -22.55 11.16
CA HIS A 12 -10.46 -21.77 12.38
C HIS A 12 -11.12 -20.42 12.12
N PHE A 13 -10.67 -19.71 11.08
CA PHE A 13 -11.30 -18.45 10.67
C PHE A 13 -12.75 -18.64 10.23
N MET A 14 -13.07 -19.65 9.41
CA MET A 14 -14.45 -19.85 8.93
C MET A 14 -15.45 -20.14 10.08
N TYR A 15 -15.00 -20.80 11.14
CA TYR A 15 -15.87 -21.16 12.27
C TYR A 15 -15.85 -20.15 13.42
N LYS A 16 -14.76 -19.40 13.61
CA LYS A 16 -14.57 -18.47 14.75
C LYS A 16 -14.30 -17.03 14.35
N ASP A 17 -14.26 -16.74 13.06
CA ASP A 17 -14.13 -15.40 12.49
C ASP A 17 -12.90 -14.63 13.03
N SER A 18 -11.84 -15.38 13.35
CA SER A 18 -10.62 -14.90 13.99
C SER A 18 -9.40 -15.72 13.57
N LEU A 19 -8.22 -15.10 13.57
CA LEU A 19 -6.96 -15.78 13.30
C LEU A 19 -6.64 -16.81 14.39
N SER A 20 -6.09 -17.96 14.00
CA SER A 20 -5.62 -18.98 14.94
C SER A 20 -4.47 -18.43 15.80
N GLY A 21 -4.39 -18.83 17.06
CA GLY A 21 -3.25 -18.50 17.93
C GLY A 21 -1.90 -19.06 17.44
N ASP A 22 -1.94 -19.97 16.45
CA ASP A 22 -0.75 -20.50 15.76
C ASP A 22 -0.09 -19.46 14.84
N VAL A 23 -0.77 -18.35 14.54
CA VAL A 23 -0.25 -17.26 13.71
C VAL A 23 0.66 -16.37 14.56
N GLU A 24 1.97 -16.53 14.39
CA GLU A 24 2.93 -15.71 15.12
C GLU A 24 2.88 -14.23 14.69
N PRO A 25 3.02 -13.29 15.64
CA PRO A 25 3.14 -11.87 15.35
C PRO A 25 4.36 -11.62 14.46
N VAL A 26 4.13 -11.18 13.22
CA VAL A 26 5.23 -10.76 12.38
C VAL A 26 5.61 -9.33 12.78
N THR A 27 6.81 -9.22 13.34
CA THR A 27 7.39 -7.95 13.77
C THR A 27 8.29 -7.39 12.67
N ALA A 28 8.63 -6.11 12.76
CA ALA A 28 9.62 -5.50 11.87
C ALA A 28 10.95 -6.29 11.86
N HIS A 29 11.34 -6.85 13.00
CA HIS A 29 12.56 -7.66 13.13
C HIS A 29 12.52 -8.94 12.29
N SER A 30 11.39 -9.66 12.27
CA SER A 30 11.24 -10.86 11.42
C SER A 30 11.34 -10.53 9.93
N PHE A 31 10.75 -9.43 9.46
CA PHE A 31 10.86 -9.02 8.05
C PHE A 31 12.27 -8.56 7.67
N ASN A 32 13.04 -8.04 8.62
CA ASN A 32 14.40 -7.58 8.36
C ASN A 32 15.36 -8.75 8.14
N LEU A 33 15.25 -9.80 8.96
CA LEU A 33 16.11 -10.97 8.87
C LEU A 33 15.80 -11.88 7.69
N LEU A 34 14.51 -12.05 7.37
CA LEU A 34 14.08 -13.02 6.37
C LEU A 34 14.15 -12.48 4.95
N LYS A 35 14.50 -13.32 3.99
CA LYS A 35 14.35 -13.02 2.55
C LYS A 35 12.88 -13.07 2.13
N LEU A 36 12.53 -12.45 1.00
CA LEU A 36 11.15 -12.46 0.49
C LEU A 36 10.58 -13.88 0.34
N SER A 37 11.38 -14.81 -0.16
CA SER A 37 11.02 -16.24 -0.29
C SER A 37 10.77 -16.93 1.05
N GLU A 38 11.46 -16.52 2.12
CA GLU A 38 11.28 -17.08 3.46
C GLU A 38 10.04 -16.47 4.13
N ILE A 39 9.76 -15.19 3.84
CA ILE A 39 8.56 -14.50 4.32
C ILE A 39 7.30 -15.12 3.69
N ASP A 40 7.35 -15.50 2.42
CA ASP A 40 6.28 -16.24 1.74
C ASP A 40 5.92 -17.55 2.45
N GLU A 41 6.89 -18.18 3.12
CA GLU A 41 6.67 -19.45 3.83
C GLU A 41 6.00 -19.27 5.20
N THR A 42 5.92 -18.03 5.70
CA THR A 42 5.27 -17.74 6.99
C THR A 42 3.78 -18.03 6.92
N LEU A 43 3.22 -18.49 8.05
CA LEU A 43 1.82 -18.88 8.12
C LEU A 43 0.88 -17.72 7.72
N ILE A 44 1.19 -16.49 8.14
CA ILE A 44 0.34 -15.32 7.84
C ILE A 44 0.33 -15.00 6.34
N VAL A 45 1.47 -15.11 5.64
CA VAL A 45 1.55 -14.81 4.21
C VAL A 45 0.91 -15.91 3.39
N LYS A 46 1.12 -17.19 3.75
CA LYS A 46 0.37 -18.30 3.14
C LYS A 46 -1.14 -18.17 3.37
N LEU A 47 -1.56 -17.66 4.53
CA LEU A 47 -2.96 -17.40 4.82
C LEU A 47 -3.51 -16.23 4.00
N LEU A 48 -2.73 -15.17 3.80
CA LEU A 48 -3.05 -14.07 2.88
C LEU A 48 -3.21 -14.58 1.44
N ALA A 49 -2.28 -15.40 0.97
CA ALA A 49 -2.33 -16.02 -0.35
C ALA A 49 -3.59 -16.88 -0.53
N ALA A 50 -3.94 -17.67 0.49
CA ALA A 50 -5.18 -18.42 0.48
C ALA A 50 -6.42 -17.52 0.54
N ALA A 51 -6.42 -16.46 1.34
CA ALA A 51 -7.52 -15.50 1.42
C ALA A 51 -7.77 -14.84 0.05
N ASN A 52 -6.71 -14.46 -0.67
CA ASN A 52 -6.81 -13.97 -2.04
C ASN A 52 -7.36 -15.05 -2.99
N LYS A 53 -6.82 -16.28 -2.94
CA LYS A 53 -7.25 -17.39 -3.81
C LYS A 53 -8.72 -17.76 -3.64
N TYR A 54 -9.23 -17.74 -2.40
CA TYR A 54 -10.62 -18.11 -2.09
C TYR A 54 -11.55 -16.91 -1.93
N ASN A 55 -11.09 -15.69 -2.28
CA ASN A 55 -11.86 -14.44 -2.18
C ASN A 55 -12.45 -14.19 -0.78
N LEU A 56 -11.69 -14.49 0.27
CA LEU A 56 -12.08 -14.27 1.66
C LEU A 56 -11.65 -12.86 2.11
N SER A 57 -12.40 -11.83 1.68
CA SER A 57 -12.03 -10.42 1.89
C SER A 57 -11.75 -10.07 3.35
N ARG A 58 -12.57 -10.56 4.28
CA ARG A 58 -12.41 -10.27 5.71
C ARG A 58 -11.17 -10.92 6.31
N LEU A 59 -10.83 -12.14 5.89
CA LEU A 59 -9.57 -12.78 6.29
C LEU A 59 -8.37 -12.04 5.71
N ARG A 60 -8.49 -11.59 4.45
CA ARG A 60 -7.45 -10.78 3.80
C ARG A 60 -7.14 -9.53 4.64
N LEU A 61 -8.17 -8.76 5.01
CA LEU A 61 -8.03 -7.58 5.87
C LEU A 61 -7.40 -7.88 7.24
N LEU A 62 -7.73 -9.02 7.86
CA LEU A 62 -7.08 -9.43 9.11
C LEU A 62 -5.59 -9.72 8.91
N CYS A 63 -5.23 -10.41 7.83
CA CYS A 63 -3.83 -10.64 7.48
C CYS A 63 -3.10 -9.33 7.19
N GLU A 64 -3.72 -8.43 6.43
CA GLU A 64 -3.19 -7.10 6.11
C GLU A 64 -2.90 -6.30 7.39
N SER A 65 -3.87 -6.23 8.32
CA SER A 65 -3.69 -5.57 9.62
C SER A 65 -2.53 -6.15 10.42
N HIS A 66 -2.32 -7.47 10.33
CA HIS A 66 -1.23 -8.14 11.01
C HIS A 66 0.13 -7.81 10.39
N LEU A 67 0.22 -7.81 9.07
CA LEU A 67 1.44 -7.49 8.31
C LEU A 67 1.81 -6.01 8.42
N CYS A 68 0.84 -5.10 8.53
CA CYS A 68 1.06 -3.67 8.73
C CYS A 68 1.95 -3.37 9.96
N LYS A 69 1.89 -4.19 11.01
CA LYS A 69 2.71 -4.03 12.23
C LYS A 69 4.21 -4.27 11.98
N GLY A 70 4.55 -4.92 10.87
CA GLY A 70 5.93 -5.16 10.47
C GLY A 70 6.52 -4.09 9.56
N ILE A 71 5.78 -3.04 9.21
CA ILE A 71 6.26 -1.96 8.35
C ILE A 71 7.36 -1.18 9.05
N SER A 72 8.50 -1.06 8.37
CA SER A 72 9.67 -0.30 8.77
C SER A 72 10.46 0.07 7.51
N ILE A 73 11.42 0.98 7.62
CA ILE A 73 12.23 1.46 6.48
C ILE A 73 12.89 0.30 5.72
N SER A 74 13.40 -0.70 6.43
CA SER A 74 14.09 -1.86 5.84
C SER A 74 13.15 -2.95 5.33
N SER A 75 11.93 -3.03 5.85
CA SER A 75 10.95 -4.07 5.49
C SER A 75 9.91 -3.62 4.46
N VAL A 76 9.68 -2.31 4.30
CA VAL A 76 8.58 -1.77 3.48
C VAL A 76 8.62 -2.27 2.05
N SER A 77 9.79 -2.35 1.41
CA SER A 77 9.94 -2.87 0.05
C SER A 77 9.43 -4.31 -0.06
N LYS A 78 9.82 -5.18 0.88
CA LYS A 78 9.35 -6.58 0.89
C LYS A 78 7.84 -6.66 1.11
N ILE A 79 7.30 -5.87 2.03
CA ILE A 79 5.87 -5.84 2.33
C ILE A 79 5.08 -5.33 1.12
N LEU A 80 5.60 -4.34 0.40
CA LEU A 80 4.99 -3.76 -0.77
C LEU A 80 4.91 -4.80 -1.91
N ALA A 81 5.99 -5.54 -2.16
CA ALA A 81 6.00 -6.67 -3.09
C ALA A 81 4.98 -7.77 -2.72
N LEU A 82 4.88 -8.13 -1.44
CA LEU A 82 3.88 -9.09 -0.95
C LEU A 82 2.45 -8.59 -1.14
N SER A 83 2.22 -7.31 -0.86
CA SER A 83 0.89 -6.72 -0.92
C SER A 83 0.36 -6.68 -2.35
N ASP A 84 1.24 -6.39 -3.31
CA ASP A 84 0.94 -6.42 -4.75
C ASP A 84 0.62 -7.84 -5.21
N ARG A 85 1.50 -8.80 -4.90
CA ARG A 85 1.37 -10.20 -5.32
C ARG A 85 0.06 -10.85 -4.86
N TYR A 86 -0.41 -10.53 -3.65
CA TYR A 86 -1.61 -11.14 -3.07
C TYR A 86 -2.83 -10.21 -3.07
N ASN A 87 -2.82 -9.14 -3.89
CA ASN A 87 -3.90 -8.16 -4.01
C ASN A 87 -4.41 -7.64 -2.66
N ALA A 88 -3.49 -7.35 -1.75
CA ALA A 88 -3.74 -6.81 -0.43
C ALA A 88 -3.72 -5.28 -0.48
N THR A 89 -4.86 -4.71 -0.87
CA THR A 89 -4.97 -3.28 -1.24
C THR A 89 -4.77 -2.32 -0.08
N GLU A 90 -5.24 -2.65 1.13
CA GLU A 90 -5.08 -1.79 2.32
C GLU A 90 -3.64 -1.83 2.82
N LEU A 91 -3.02 -3.01 2.81
CA LEU A 91 -1.59 -3.15 3.14
C LEU A 91 -0.73 -2.37 2.14
N LYS A 92 -1.07 -2.45 0.84
CA LYS A 92 -0.35 -1.75 -0.23
C LYS A 92 -0.44 -0.24 -0.07
N SER A 93 -1.64 0.30 0.18
CA SER A 93 -1.85 1.74 0.34
C SER A 93 -1.10 2.29 1.55
N VAL A 94 -1.15 1.61 2.70
CA VAL A 94 -0.41 2.00 3.91
C VAL A 94 1.11 1.93 3.67
N SER A 95 1.57 0.88 2.99
CA SER A 95 3.00 0.70 2.69
C SER A 95 3.53 1.77 1.72
N LEU A 96 2.77 2.11 0.67
CA LEU A 96 3.10 3.17 -0.27
C LEU A 96 3.18 4.53 0.43
N LYS A 97 2.20 4.85 1.28
CA LYS A 97 2.19 6.08 2.05
C LYS A 97 3.41 6.18 2.97
N PHE A 98 3.70 5.12 3.73
CA PHE A 98 4.87 5.08 4.61
C PHE A 98 6.18 5.23 3.83
N ALA A 99 6.30 4.55 2.68
CA ALA A 99 7.47 4.65 1.81
C ALA A 99 7.63 6.05 1.20
N ALA A 100 6.53 6.71 0.81
CA ALA A 100 6.55 8.07 0.30
C ALA A 100 7.01 9.08 1.37
N GLU A 101 6.52 8.96 2.60
CA GLU A 101 6.92 9.80 3.73
C GLU A 101 8.41 9.62 4.12
N ASN A 102 8.96 8.43 3.90
CA ASN A 102 10.34 8.06 4.27
C ASN A 102 11.23 7.78 3.05
N LEU A 103 10.89 8.36 1.88
CA LEU A 103 11.46 7.96 0.59
C LEU A 103 12.99 7.95 0.58
N GLN A 104 13.63 9.01 1.10
CA GLN A 104 15.08 9.12 1.11
C GLN A 104 15.76 7.94 1.80
N ALA A 105 15.20 7.48 2.93
CA ALA A 105 15.75 6.37 3.69
C ALA A 105 15.47 5.03 2.98
N VAL A 106 14.27 4.85 2.43
CA VAL A 106 13.88 3.64 1.69
C VAL A 106 14.74 3.44 0.44
N LEU A 107 15.02 4.49 -0.33
CA LEU A 107 15.88 4.42 -1.53
C LEU A 107 17.32 3.97 -1.24
N GLN A 108 17.81 4.15 -0.01
CA GLN A 108 19.15 3.74 0.41
C GLN A 108 19.19 2.28 0.91
N THR A 109 18.02 1.62 1.03
CA THR A 109 17.96 0.24 1.48
C THR A 109 18.24 -0.74 0.34
N LYS A 110 19.03 -1.77 0.64
CA LYS A 110 19.24 -2.89 -0.28
C LYS A 110 17.94 -3.56 -0.71
N THR A 111 16.95 -3.62 0.17
CA THR A 111 15.65 -4.24 -0.11
C THR A 111 14.84 -3.46 -1.14
N TYR A 112 15.10 -2.16 -1.32
CA TYR A 112 14.54 -1.37 -2.42
C TYR A 112 15.27 -1.60 -3.74
N GLU A 113 16.60 -1.80 -3.71
CA GLU A 113 17.37 -2.18 -4.91
C GLU A 113 16.87 -3.51 -5.47
N ASP A 114 16.67 -4.52 -4.61
CA ASP A 114 16.11 -5.81 -5.03
C ASP A 114 14.70 -5.64 -5.62
N LEU A 115 13.86 -4.79 -5.01
CA LEU A 115 12.51 -4.49 -5.49
C LEU A 115 12.51 -3.84 -6.88
N LYS A 116 13.49 -2.96 -7.15
CA LYS A 116 13.60 -2.24 -8.42
C LYS A 116 13.71 -3.18 -9.61
N ASP A 117 14.52 -4.21 -9.46
CA ASP A 117 14.82 -5.15 -10.55
C ASP A 117 13.65 -6.13 -10.75
N ASP A 118 12.98 -6.52 -9.67
CA ASP A 118 11.90 -7.51 -9.70
C ASP A 118 10.51 -6.92 -10.01
N TYR A 119 10.24 -5.65 -9.65
CA TYR A 119 8.91 -5.04 -9.71
C TYR A 119 8.91 -3.58 -10.22
N PRO A 120 9.07 -3.35 -11.54
CA PRO A 120 9.13 -1.99 -12.10
C PRO A 120 7.81 -1.19 -11.92
N ASN A 121 6.66 -1.87 -11.91
CA ASN A 121 5.36 -1.23 -11.73
C ASN A 121 5.23 -0.57 -10.34
N LEU A 122 5.72 -1.26 -9.30
CA LEU A 122 5.70 -0.75 -7.94
C LEU A 122 6.53 0.52 -7.75
N GLN A 123 7.57 0.71 -8.56
CA GLN A 123 8.32 1.96 -8.57
C GLN A 123 7.49 3.12 -9.08
N SER A 124 6.77 2.92 -10.19
CA SER A 124 5.91 3.94 -10.77
C SER A 124 4.78 4.33 -9.80
N GLU A 125 4.19 3.36 -9.11
CA GLU A 125 3.19 3.60 -8.08
C GLU A 125 3.76 4.35 -6.87
N LEU A 126 4.96 4.01 -6.43
CA LEU A 126 5.63 4.75 -5.35
C LEU A 126 5.88 6.21 -5.75
N LEU A 127 6.33 6.45 -6.98
CA LEU A 127 6.53 7.81 -7.50
C LEU A 127 5.21 8.58 -7.61
N GLN A 128 4.12 7.92 -8.00
CA GLN A 128 2.78 8.51 -8.01
C GLN A 128 2.32 8.87 -6.59
N ALA A 129 2.51 7.97 -5.62
CA ALA A 129 2.20 8.22 -4.21
C ALA A 129 2.99 9.42 -3.66
N VAL A 130 4.27 9.54 -4.02
CA VAL A 130 5.12 10.70 -3.65
C VAL A 130 4.65 11.99 -4.32
N ALA A 131 4.19 11.91 -5.57
CA ALA A 131 3.63 13.05 -6.30
C ALA A 131 2.23 13.48 -5.81
N GLY A 132 1.62 12.72 -4.89
CA GLY A 132 0.26 12.97 -4.39
C GLY A 132 -0.83 12.55 -5.37
N TYR A 133 -0.54 11.64 -6.30
CA TYR A 133 -1.55 10.98 -7.13
C TYR A 133 -2.18 9.84 -6.33
N ASP A 134 -3.35 10.08 -5.76
CA ASP A 134 -4.19 9.01 -5.25
C ASP A 134 -5.00 8.42 -6.42
N GLU A 135 -4.67 7.22 -6.89
CA GLU A 135 -5.61 6.42 -7.68
C GLU A 135 -6.73 5.92 -6.76
N THR A 136 -7.68 6.80 -6.43
CA THR A 136 -8.95 6.41 -5.81
C THR A 136 -9.80 5.71 -6.87
N SER A 137 -9.54 4.42 -7.09
CA SER A 137 -10.48 3.57 -7.79
C SER A 137 -11.69 3.29 -6.88
N SER A 138 -12.70 4.16 -7.02
CA SER A 138 -14.14 3.99 -6.73
C SER A 138 -14.72 4.71 -5.50
N SER A 139 -15.60 5.68 -5.83
CA SER A 139 -16.81 6.11 -5.11
C SER A 139 -16.70 7.14 -3.97
N GLY A 140 -16.72 8.43 -4.34
CA GLY A 140 -17.21 9.51 -3.46
C GLY A 140 -16.64 10.88 -3.82
N GLU A 141 -17.41 11.71 -4.52
CA GLU A 141 -17.06 13.09 -4.87
C GLU A 141 -16.66 13.91 -3.63
N GLY A 142 -15.40 14.36 -3.61
CA GLY A 142 -14.89 15.36 -2.67
C GLY A 142 -13.73 16.09 -3.34
N LYS A 143 -14.04 17.20 -4.02
CA LYS A 143 -13.07 18.02 -4.77
C LYS A 143 -11.98 18.56 -3.85
N SER A 144 -10.78 18.00 -3.91
CA SER A 144 -9.56 18.67 -3.44
C SER A 144 -9.04 19.57 -4.56
N GLN A 145 -9.40 20.86 -4.53
CA GLN A 145 -8.80 21.87 -5.40
C GLN A 145 -7.41 22.23 -4.86
N SER A 146 -6.35 21.92 -5.60
CA SER A 146 -5.01 22.42 -5.27
C SER A 146 -4.88 23.89 -5.68
N VAL A 147 -4.30 24.69 -4.77
CA VAL A 147 -4.17 26.16 -4.85
C VAL A 147 -3.22 26.63 -5.96
N TRP A 148 -2.39 25.74 -6.49
CA TRP A 148 -1.28 26.09 -7.40
C TRP A 148 -1.69 26.39 -8.85
N GLY A 149 -2.95 26.19 -9.22
CA GLY A 149 -3.43 26.46 -10.59
C GLY A 149 -3.76 27.93 -10.91
N GLN A 150 -3.67 28.86 -9.94
CA GLN A 150 -4.21 30.22 -10.10
C GLN A 150 -3.17 31.32 -10.41
N LEU A 151 -1.88 31.01 -10.53
CA LEU A 151 -0.83 32.04 -10.66
C LEU A 151 -0.13 32.10 -12.02
N SER A 152 -0.69 31.46 -13.06
CA SER A 152 -0.13 31.57 -14.41
C SER A 152 -1.09 32.24 -15.37
N ASP A 153 -1.26 33.56 -15.25
CA ASP A 153 -1.46 34.37 -16.44
C ASP A 153 -1.02 35.82 -16.18
N ASN A 154 0.02 36.27 -16.89
CA ASN A 154 0.55 37.63 -16.78
C ASN A 154 0.94 38.14 -18.19
N GLY A 155 0.21 39.16 -18.66
CA GLY A 155 0.45 39.94 -19.89
C GLY A 155 -0.76 39.88 -20.84
N GLU A 156 -1.41 40.95 -21.31
CA GLU A 156 -0.93 42.28 -21.66
C GLU A 156 -2.10 43.27 -21.89
N THR A 157 -1.82 44.55 -21.57
CA THR A 157 -2.26 45.81 -22.23
C THR A 157 -3.73 46.26 -22.28
N SER A 158 -3.94 47.46 -21.70
CA SER A 158 -4.74 48.60 -22.16
C SER A 158 -5.97 48.35 -23.06
N SER A 159 -7.16 48.61 -22.51
CA SER A 159 -8.08 49.62 -23.07
C SER A 159 -9.26 49.95 -22.14
N ARG A 160 -9.49 51.25 -22.03
CA ARG A 160 -10.58 51.94 -21.31
C ARG A 160 -11.95 51.41 -21.73
N ARG A 161 -12.90 51.31 -20.79
CA ARG A 161 -14.34 51.60 -21.01
C ARG A 161 -15.06 51.93 -19.70
N LEU A 162 -15.51 53.18 -19.63
CA LEU A 162 -16.47 53.72 -18.67
C LEU A 162 -17.89 53.25 -19.02
N ARG A 163 -18.69 52.88 -18.00
CA ARG A 163 -20.14 53.13 -17.91
C ARG A 163 -20.64 52.70 -16.53
N GLN A 164 -20.79 53.66 -15.61
CA GLN A 164 -22.03 54.34 -15.24
C GLN A 164 -23.06 53.44 -14.53
N ARG A 165 -23.14 53.70 -13.23
CA ARG A 165 -24.16 53.28 -12.26
C ARG A 165 -25.48 53.97 -12.61
N THR A 166 -26.57 53.23 -12.71
CA THR A 166 -27.92 53.80 -12.52
C THR A 166 -28.62 52.99 -11.44
N THR A 167 -29.39 53.76 -10.68
CA THR A 167 -30.13 53.46 -9.45
C THR A 167 -31.21 52.41 -9.61
#